data_AF-A0A068VLQ5-F1
#
_entry.id   AF-A0A068VLQ5-F1
#
_cell.length_a   1.000
_cell.length_b   1.000
_cell.length_c   1.000
_cell.angle_alpha   90.00
_cell.angle_beta   90.00
_cell.angle_gamma   90.00
#
_symmetry.space_group_name_H-M   'P 1'
#
loop_
_entity.id
_entity.type
_entity.pdbx_description
1 polymer ?
#
loop_
_entity_poly.entity_id
_entity_poly.type
_entity_poly.pdbx_seq_one_letter_code
_entity_poly.pdbx_strand_id
1 'polypeptide(L)'
;MKVRTPKFRVRSADFDESFQVGNLSTPSFSFRMDAELGVKNANFGNYKFQNSSIFFLYGDTGVGEAAFSKSKAGWRSTKKNFSKKFHVSVDLSSKSLPSNSQLGNDLRSGVLNLRSQSRLDGKVELLFIFKKKKSVNMDCTLTIGVAEKQVRQISCK
;
A
#
# COMPACT_ATOMS: atom_id res chain seq x y z
N MET A 1 -3.12 -9.85 -29.78
CA MET A 1 -3.08 -8.70 -28.83
C MET A 1 -2.44 -9.13 -27.50
N LYS A 2 -1.34 -8.49 -27.08
CA LYS A 2 -0.62 -8.81 -25.82
C LYS A 2 -1.30 -8.11 -24.63
N VAL A 3 -1.72 -8.89 -23.63
CA VAL A 3 -2.28 -8.34 -22.37
C VAL A 3 -1.13 -7.98 -21.42
N ARG A 4 -1.07 -6.70 -21.06
CA ARG A 4 -0.11 -6.12 -20.11
C ARG A 4 -0.58 -6.37 -18.68
N THR A 5 0.38 -6.53 -17.77
CA THR A 5 0.07 -6.56 -16.34
C THR A 5 -0.33 -5.15 -15.87
N PRO A 6 -1.44 -4.99 -15.14
CA PRO A 6 -1.77 -3.71 -14.50
C PRO A 6 -0.66 -3.25 -13.55
N LYS A 7 -0.65 -1.96 -13.20
CA LYS A 7 0.26 -1.44 -12.16
C LYS A 7 -0.53 -1.20 -10.87
N PHE A 8 -0.04 -1.68 -9.74
CA PHE A 8 -0.68 -1.53 -8.44
C PHE A 8 0.29 -0.88 -7.45
N ARG A 9 -0.12 0.19 -6.77
CA ARG A 9 0.76 1.07 -5.99
C ARG A 9 0.03 1.75 -4.85
N VAL A 10 0.76 2.11 -3.81
CA VAL A 10 0.38 3.19 -2.89
C VAL A 10 0.60 4.53 -3.61
N ARG A 11 -0.34 5.47 -3.47
CA ARG A 11 -0.30 6.80 -4.11
C ARG A 11 0.00 7.92 -3.13
N SER A 12 -0.66 7.87 -1.99
CA SER A 12 -0.50 8.77 -0.86
C SER A 12 -0.91 8.01 0.40
N ALA A 13 -0.53 8.53 1.55
CA ALA A 13 -1.03 8.08 2.82
C ALA A 13 -1.02 9.26 3.78
N ASP A 14 -2.07 9.33 4.59
CA ASP A 14 -2.27 10.35 5.61
C ASP A 14 -2.41 9.65 6.96
N PHE A 15 -2.13 10.37 8.03
CA PHE A 15 -2.22 9.87 9.41
C PHE A 15 -3.26 10.67 10.17
N ASP A 16 -3.95 10.02 11.09
CA ASP A 16 -4.87 10.72 11.98
C ASP A 16 -4.16 11.21 13.26
N GLU A 17 -4.95 11.77 14.17
CA GLU A 17 -4.47 12.31 15.45
C GLU A 17 -3.90 11.25 16.39
N SER A 18 -4.10 9.96 16.11
CA SER A 18 -3.58 8.85 16.93
C SER A 18 -2.08 8.65 16.78
N PHE A 19 -1.38 9.47 15.99
CA PHE A 19 0.06 9.32 15.77
C PHE A 19 0.90 9.52 17.03
N GLN A 20 1.32 8.40 17.62
CA GLN A 20 2.10 8.33 18.84
C GLN A 20 3.43 7.62 18.62
N VAL A 21 4.48 8.17 19.23
CA VAL A 21 5.83 7.61 19.24
C VAL A 21 6.32 7.53 20.68
N GLY A 22 6.87 6.38 21.06
CA GLY A 22 7.42 6.12 22.38
C GLY A 22 8.69 6.91 22.65
N ASN A 23 9.07 6.96 23.93
CA ASN A 23 10.29 7.63 24.35
C ASN A 23 11.55 6.84 23.94
N LEU A 24 12.71 7.45 24.18
CA LEU A 24 14.00 6.92 23.77
C LEU A 24 14.44 5.65 24.53
N SER A 25 13.88 5.41 25.71
CA SER A 25 14.18 4.24 26.55
C SER A 25 13.35 3.02 26.13
N THR A 26 12.16 3.25 25.58
CA THR A 26 11.25 2.23 25.05
C THR A 26 10.70 2.69 23.69
N PRO A 27 11.53 2.61 22.62
CA PRO A 27 11.14 3.10 21.31
C PRO A 27 9.97 2.28 20.77
N SER A 28 8.90 2.97 20.40
CA SER A 28 7.69 2.36 19.87
C SER A 28 6.94 3.34 18.97
N PHE A 29 6.00 2.84 18.18
CA PHE A 29 5.02 3.67 17.51
C PHE A 29 3.66 2.98 17.51
N SER A 30 2.61 3.79 17.49
CA SER A 30 1.23 3.34 17.29
C SER A 30 0.48 4.46 16.61
N PHE A 31 -0.11 4.18 15.45
CA PHE A 31 -0.86 5.18 14.68
C PHE A 31 -1.75 4.53 13.64
N ARG A 32 -2.82 5.21 13.28
CA ARG A 32 -3.67 4.83 12.15
C ARG A 32 -3.28 5.60 10.90
N MET A 33 -3.26 4.89 9.79
CA MET A 33 -2.90 5.44 8.48
C MET A 33 -4.02 5.17 7.47
N ASP A 34 -4.40 6.19 6.72
CA ASP A 34 -5.31 6.10 5.59
C ASP A 34 -4.51 6.17 4.28
N ALA A 35 -4.32 5.02 3.63
CA ALA A 35 -3.55 4.92 2.39
C ALA A 35 -4.44 4.96 1.15
N GLU A 36 -4.13 5.83 0.18
CA GLU A 36 -4.74 5.80 -1.15
C GLU A 36 -3.99 4.77 -2.02
N LEU A 37 -4.68 3.72 -2.43
CA LEU A 37 -4.18 2.70 -3.34
C LEU A 37 -4.66 2.95 -4.78
N GLY A 38 -3.82 2.62 -5.76
CA GLY A 38 -4.07 2.84 -7.18
C GLY A 38 -3.80 1.63 -8.05
N VAL A 39 -4.80 1.18 -8.80
CA VAL A 39 -4.68 0.14 -9.84
C VAL A 39 -4.85 0.76 -11.23
N LYS A 40 -3.76 0.83 -11.99
CA LYS A 40 -3.72 1.38 -13.35
C LYS A 40 -3.73 0.26 -14.39
N ASN A 41 -4.77 0.20 -15.21
CA ASN A 41 -4.96 -0.80 -16.25
C ASN A 41 -4.63 -0.24 -17.64
N ALA A 42 -3.55 -0.73 -18.25
CA ALA A 42 -3.11 -0.30 -19.58
C ALA A 42 -3.68 -1.15 -20.74
N ASN A 43 -4.69 -1.98 -20.49
CA ASN A 43 -5.31 -2.87 -21.48
C ASN A 43 -6.61 -2.29 -22.06
N PHE A 44 -6.98 -2.75 -23.26
CA PHE A 44 -8.27 -2.47 -23.90
C PHE A 44 -9.34 -3.48 -23.44
N GLY A 45 -9.61 -3.44 -22.13
CA GLY A 45 -10.48 -4.38 -21.44
C GLY A 45 -10.53 -4.06 -19.96
N ASN A 46 -11.60 -4.40 -19.26
CA ASN A 46 -11.69 -4.19 -17.80
C ASN A 46 -10.74 -5.15 -17.08
N TYR A 47 -9.99 -4.66 -16.10
CA TYR A 47 -9.28 -5.50 -15.15
C TYR A 47 -10.13 -5.65 -13.89
N LYS A 48 -10.64 -6.85 -13.63
CA LYS A 48 -11.38 -7.19 -12.40
C LYS A 48 -10.46 -7.94 -11.46
N PHE A 49 -10.37 -7.51 -10.21
CA PHE A 49 -9.55 -8.15 -9.17
C PHE A 49 -10.40 -8.56 -7.97
N GLN A 50 -9.98 -9.60 -7.26
CA GLN A 50 -10.69 -10.16 -6.10
C GLN A 50 -10.40 -9.38 -4.82
N ASN A 51 -11.05 -9.80 -3.72
CA ASN A 51 -10.68 -9.33 -2.38
C ASN A 51 -9.21 -9.66 -2.11
N SER A 52 -8.52 -8.78 -1.39
CA SER A 52 -7.13 -8.99 -1.00
C SER A 52 -6.79 -8.13 0.23
N SER A 53 -5.58 -8.30 0.74
CA SER A 53 -5.02 -7.53 1.85
C SER A 53 -3.75 -6.79 1.43
N ILE A 54 -3.47 -5.68 2.11
CA ILE A 54 -2.18 -5.00 2.12
C ILE A 54 -1.53 -5.21 3.48
N PHE A 55 -0.25 -5.54 3.47
CA PHE A 55 0.58 -5.77 4.65
C PHE A 55 1.62 -4.66 4.76
N PHE A 56 1.82 -4.13 5.96
CA PHE A 56 2.85 -3.17 6.27
C PHE A 56 3.90 -3.79 7.17
N LEU A 57 5.16 -3.54 6.85
CA LEU A 57 6.31 -4.14 7.50
C LEU A 57 7.30 -3.05 7.92
N TYR A 58 7.88 -3.21 9.10
CA TYR A 58 9.10 -2.53 9.50
C TYR A 58 10.24 -3.54 9.43
N GLY A 59 11.23 -3.29 8.57
CA GLY A 59 12.17 -4.34 8.15
C GLY A 59 11.42 -5.51 7.52
N ASP A 60 11.54 -6.69 8.13
CA ASP A 60 10.86 -7.92 7.71
C ASP A 60 9.70 -8.33 8.64
N THR A 61 9.38 -7.50 9.64
CA THR A 61 8.33 -7.79 10.62
C THR A 61 7.05 -7.04 10.30
N GLY A 62 5.92 -7.76 10.25
CA GLY A 62 4.60 -7.17 10.04
C GLY A 62 4.15 -6.30 11.21
N VAL A 63 3.73 -5.08 10.91
CA VAL A 63 3.28 -4.07 11.88
C VAL A 63 1.84 -3.62 11.65
N GLY A 64 1.19 -4.07 10.57
CA GLY A 64 -0.25 -3.88 10.34
C GLY A 64 -0.71 -4.51 9.03
N GLU A 65 -2.02 -4.71 8.93
CA GLU A 65 -2.71 -5.29 7.77
C GLU A 65 -4.05 -4.59 7.56
N ALA A 66 -4.46 -4.41 6.30
CA ALA A 66 -5.82 -4.01 5.96
C ALA A 66 -6.36 -4.81 4.77
N ALA A 67 -7.60 -5.29 4.90
CA ALA A 67 -8.32 -5.97 3.82
C ALA A 67 -9.11 -4.96 2.98
N PHE A 68 -9.26 -5.24 1.68
CA PHE A 68 -10.13 -4.48 0.79
C PHE A 68 -10.88 -5.37 -0.20
N SER A 69 -12.05 -4.90 -0.59
CA SER A 69 -12.98 -5.64 -1.43
C SER A 69 -12.57 -5.65 -2.90
N LYS A 70 -13.02 -6.69 -3.61
CA LYS A 70 -12.94 -6.80 -5.06
C LYS A 70 -13.43 -5.55 -5.77
N SER A 71 -12.76 -5.17 -6.85
CA SER A 71 -13.19 -4.04 -7.67
C SER A 71 -12.73 -4.19 -9.12
N LYS A 72 -12.90 -3.12 -9.91
CA LYS A 72 -12.48 -3.07 -11.32
C LYS A 72 -11.74 -1.79 -11.66
N ALA A 73 -10.70 -1.92 -12.47
CA ALA A 73 -10.08 -0.83 -13.21
C ALA A 73 -10.52 -0.88 -14.67
N GLY A 74 -10.98 0.25 -15.19
CA GLY A 74 -11.54 0.41 -16.52
C GLY A 74 -10.53 0.25 -17.65
N TRP A 75 -10.98 0.49 -18.89
CA TRP A 75 -10.19 0.34 -20.10
C TRP A 75 -9.19 1.48 -20.25
N ARG A 76 -8.04 1.24 -20.89
CA ARG A 76 -7.06 2.29 -21.22
C ARG A 76 -7.67 3.49 -21.96
N SER A 77 -8.66 3.28 -22.83
CA SER A 77 -9.35 4.34 -23.58
C SER A 77 -10.21 5.24 -22.70
N THR A 78 -10.62 4.77 -21.52
CA THR A 78 -11.46 5.54 -20.59
C THR A 78 -10.59 6.37 -19.65
N LYS A 79 -10.27 7.61 -20.04
CA LYS A 79 -9.37 8.54 -19.30
C LYS A 79 -9.64 8.60 -17.79
N LYS A 80 -10.90 8.61 -17.34
CA LYS A 80 -11.25 8.66 -15.91
C LYS A 80 -11.15 7.31 -15.18
N ASN A 81 -11.47 6.21 -15.86
CA ASN A 81 -11.72 4.92 -15.19
C ASN A 81 -10.58 3.90 -15.34
N PHE A 82 -9.63 4.12 -16.25
CA PHE A 82 -8.51 3.20 -16.44
C PHE A 82 -7.57 3.09 -15.23
N SER A 83 -7.66 4.06 -14.31
CA SER A 83 -7.00 4.01 -13.01
C SER A 83 -8.05 4.00 -11.91
N LYS A 84 -8.16 2.89 -11.18
CA LYS A 84 -9.03 2.79 -10.00
C LYS A 84 -8.23 3.23 -8.78
N LYS A 85 -8.78 4.21 -8.05
CA LYS A 85 -8.29 4.69 -6.76
C LYS A 85 -9.26 4.29 -5.66
N PHE A 86 -8.74 3.95 -4.48
CA PHE A 86 -9.53 3.64 -3.29
C PHE A 86 -8.66 3.80 -2.03
N HIS A 87 -9.31 4.07 -0.90
CA HIS A 87 -8.63 4.23 0.38
C HIS A 87 -8.72 2.94 1.22
N VAL A 88 -7.70 2.71 2.04
CA VAL A 88 -7.67 1.67 3.07
C VAL A 88 -7.16 2.28 4.37
N SER A 89 -7.89 2.07 5.46
CA SER A 89 -7.44 2.42 6.81
C SER A 89 -6.70 1.23 7.41
N VAL A 90 -5.56 1.48 8.04
CA VAL A 90 -4.75 0.46 8.73
C VAL A 90 -4.23 1.00 10.05
N ASP A 91 -4.35 0.17 11.10
CA ASP A 91 -3.68 0.44 12.38
C ASP A 91 -2.27 -0.14 12.33
N LEU A 92 -1.27 0.68 12.60
CA LEU A 92 0.15 0.34 12.55
C LEU A 92 0.72 0.42 13.96
N SER A 93 1.39 -0.65 14.39
CA SER A 93 1.97 -0.72 15.73
C SER A 93 3.27 -1.50 15.78
N SER A 94 4.23 -0.99 16.56
CA SER A 94 5.49 -1.66 16.82
C SER A 94 5.40 -2.77 17.89
N LYS A 95 4.21 -3.10 18.41
CA LYS A 95 4.05 -4.10 19.49
C LYS A 95 4.57 -5.49 19.13
N SER A 96 4.51 -5.85 17.86
CA SER A 96 5.04 -7.13 17.33
C SER A 96 6.55 -7.11 17.11
N LEU A 97 7.20 -5.95 17.20
CA LEU A 97 8.63 -5.84 16.97
C LEU A 97 9.38 -6.33 18.22
N PRO A 98 10.45 -7.15 18.05
CA PRO A 98 11.35 -7.42 19.14
C PRO A 98 12.01 -6.11 19.60
N SER A 99 12.57 -6.09 20.81
CA SER A 99 13.37 -4.97 21.28
C SER A 99 14.49 -4.70 20.28
N ASN A 100 14.39 -3.59 19.55
CA ASN A 100 15.24 -3.31 18.39
C ASN A 100 15.85 -1.92 18.54
N SER A 101 17.17 -1.87 18.71
CA SER A 101 17.92 -0.62 18.78
C SER A 101 17.77 0.22 17.50
N GLN A 102 17.55 -0.42 16.35
CA GLN A 102 17.34 0.26 15.08
C GLN A 102 16.08 1.13 15.09
N LEU A 103 14.97 0.64 15.67
CA LEU A 103 13.75 1.43 15.76
C LEU A 103 13.99 2.71 16.58
N GLY A 104 14.74 2.61 17.68
CA GLY A 104 15.14 3.77 18.45
C GLY A 104 15.98 4.77 17.65
N ASN A 105 16.93 4.30 16.84
CA ASN A 105 17.76 5.15 16.00
C ASN A 105 16.95 5.85 14.89
N ASP A 106 16.05 5.11 14.23
CA ASP A 106 15.18 5.63 13.18
C ASP A 106 14.26 6.73 13.74
N LEU A 107 13.60 6.46 14.88
CA LEU A 107 12.75 7.44 15.56
C LEU A 107 13.55 8.67 16.04
N ARG A 108 14.77 8.50 16.55
CA ARG A 108 15.69 9.60 16.90
C ARG A 108 16.08 10.44 15.70
N SER A 109 16.30 9.81 14.54
CA SER A 109 16.58 10.51 13.29
C SER A 109 15.36 11.25 12.72
N GLY A 110 14.18 10.99 13.29
CA GLY A 110 12.91 11.58 12.86
C GLY A 110 12.33 10.93 11.59
N VAL A 111 12.84 9.77 11.17
CA VAL A 111 12.45 9.09 9.94
C VAL A 111 12.07 7.65 10.23
N LEU A 112 10.83 7.28 9.91
CA LEU A 112 10.34 5.90 9.98
C LEU A 112 10.12 5.36 8.57
N ASN A 113 10.82 4.28 8.21
CA ASN A 113 10.65 3.61 6.93
C ASN A 113 9.78 2.36 7.09
N LEU A 114 8.66 2.32 6.37
CA LEU A 114 7.79 1.15 6.29
C LEU A 114 7.78 0.60 4.87
N ARG A 115 7.75 -0.73 4.74
CA ARG A 115 7.44 -1.40 3.47
C ARG A 115 5.98 -1.80 3.43
N SER A 116 5.35 -1.69 2.27
CA SER A 116 4.00 -2.17 2.03
C SER A 116 4.00 -3.22 0.93
N GLN A 117 3.40 -4.37 1.20
CA GLN A 117 3.31 -5.48 0.25
C GLN A 117 1.85 -5.89 0.04
N SER A 118 1.49 -6.20 -1.20
CA SER A 118 0.17 -6.75 -1.50
C SER A 118 0.19 -7.48 -2.84
N ARG A 119 -0.77 -8.39 -3.04
CA ARG A 119 -0.97 -9.11 -4.29
C ARG A 119 -2.43 -9.00 -4.72
N LEU A 120 -2.66 -8.60 -5.96
CA LEU A 120 -3.97 -8.65 -6.59
C LEU A 120 -4.01 -9.77 -7.60
N ASP A 121 -4.90 -10.74 -7.36
CA ASP A 121 -5.27 -11.73 -8.35
C ASP A 121 -6.52 -11.27 -9.10
N GLY A 122 -6.44 -11.28 -10.43
CA GLY A 122 -7.51 -10.76 -11.27
C GLY A 122 -7.51 -11.31 -12.69
N LYS A 123 -8.31 -10.67 -13.53
CA LYS A 123 -8.44 -10.99 -14.95
C LYS A 123 -8.73 -9.76 -15.79
N VAL A 124 -8.16 -9.72 -16.99
CA VAL A 124 -8.49 -8.74 -18.02
C VAL A 124 -9.56 -9.33 -18.94
N GLU A 125 -10.68 -8.64 -19.09
CA GLU A 125 -11.77 -9.00 -20.00
C GLU A 125 -11.61 -8.24 -21.31
N LEU A 126 -11.21 -8.93 -22.38
CA LEU A 126 -11.02 -8.39 -23.72
C LEU A 126 -12.30 -8.57 -24.53
N LEU A 127 -12.81 -7.46 -25.08
CA LEU A 127 -14.03 -7.46 -25.92
C LEU A 127 -15.19 -8.24 -25.26
N PHE A 128 -15.28 -8.21 -23.93
CA PHE A 128 -16.28 -8.90 -23.09
C PHE A 128 -16.35 -10.44 -23.18
N ILE A 129 -15.68 -11.08 -24.14
CA ILE A 129 -15.75 -12.53 -24.38
C ILE A 129 -14.52 -13.24 -23.79
N PHE A 130 -13.32 -12.74 -24.08
CA PHE A 130 -12.08 -13.42 -23.68
C PHE A 130 -11.57 -12.91 -22.34
N LYS A 131 -11.29 -13.84 -21.42
CA LYS A 131 -10.76 -13.53 -20.07
C LYS A 131 -9.35 -14.06 -19.94
N LYS A 132 -8.38 -13.18 -19.63
CA LYS A 132 -7.00 -13.58 -19.32
C LYS A 132 -6.68 -13.30 -17.86
N LYS A 133 -6.33 -14.35 -17.10
CA LYS A 133 -5.86 -14.21 -15.72
C LYS A 133 -4.59 -13.37 -15.69
N LYS A 134 -4.53 -12.43 -14.76
CA LYS A 134 -3.38 -11.57 -14.51
C LYS A 134 -3.33 -11.26 -13.03
N SER A 135 -2.17 -11.49 -12.44
CA SER A 135 -1.88 -11.09 -11.08
C SER A 135 -0.85 -9.96 -11.10
N VAL A 136 -0.93 -9.07 -10.11
CA VAL A 136 0.02 -7.98 -9.93
C VAL A 136 0.41 -7.91 -8.46
N ASN A 137 1.70 -7.79 -8.21
CA ASN A 137 2.24 -7.54 -6.87
C ASN A 137 2.49 -6.05 -6.71
N MET A 138 2.42 -5.57 -5.48
CA MET A 138 2.83 -4.24 -5.05
C MET A 138 3.89 -4.40 -3.97
N ASP A 139 4.99 -3.67 -4.11
CA ASP A 139 6.05 -3.52 -3.13
C ASP A 139 6.46 -2.04 -3.13
N CYS A 140 6.08 -1.32 -2.08
CA CYS A 140 6.42 0.09 -1.92
C CYS A 140 7.13 0.33 -0.60
N THR A 141 7.98 1.34 -0.57
CA THR A 141 8.58 1.89 0.64
C THR A 141 7.97 3.27 0.91
N LEU A 142 7.48 3.46 2.12
CA LEU A 142 6.97 4.72 2.65
C LEU A 142 8.00 5.27 3.63
N THR A 143 8.47 6.49 3.38
CA THR A 143 9.35 7.23 4.28
C THR A 143 8.52 8.28 5.01
N ILE A 144 8.37 8.11 6.32
CA ILE A 144 7.49 8.89 7.18
C ILE A 144 8.34 9.83 8.02
N GLY A 145 7.99 11.12 8.00
CA GLY A 145 8.54 12.10 8.93
C GLY A 145 7.81 12.03 10.26
N VAL A 146 8.52 11.70 11.33
CA VAL A 146 7.93 11.48 12.66
C VAL A 146 7.44 12.79 13.28
N ALA A 147 8.24 13.85 13.18
CA ALA A 147 7.90 15.16 13.75
C ALA A 147 6.75 15.83 13.01
N GLU A 148 6.74 15.75 11.68
CA GLU A 148 5.71 16.36 10.85
C GLU A 148 4.46 15.48 10.70
N LYS A 149 4.53 14.22 11.13
CA LYS A 149 3.44 13.23 11.02
C LYS A 149 2.89 13.14 9.59
N GLN A 150 3.79 13.02 8.62
CA GLN A 150 3.44 12.98 7.20
C GLN A 150 4.36 12.08 6.40
N VAL A 151 3.86 11.58 5.27
CA VAL A 151 4.68 10.81 4.33
C VAL A 151 5.52 11.76 3.50
N ARG A 152 6.85 11.67 3.65
CA ARG A 152 7.81 12.47 2.89
C ARG A 152 8.02 11.89 1.48
N GLN A 153 8.03 10.57 1.36
CA GLN A 153 8.27 9.91 0.08
C GLN A 153 7.59 8.54 0.01
N ILE A 154 7.10 8.20 -1.19
CA ILE A 154 6.62 6.87 -1.54
C ILE A 154 7.36 6.40 -2.78
N SER A 155 7.99 5.23 -2.69
CA SER A 155 8.69 4.60 -3.82
C SER A 155 8.13 3.20 -4.04
N CYS A 156 7.67 2.89 -5.26
CA CYS A 156 7.08 1.59 -5.61
C CYS A 156 7.84 0.97 -6.78
N LYS A 157 8.07 -0.35 -6.71
CA LYS A 157 8.72 -1.13 -7.78
C LYS A 157 7.73 -1.57 -8.87
#